data_AF-A0A8I0L2U8-F1
#
_entry.id   AF-A0A8I0L2U8-F1
#
_cell.length_a   1.000
_cell.length_b   1.000
_cell.length_c   1.000
_cell.angle_alpha   90.00
_cell.angle_beta   90.00
_cell.angle_gamma   90.00
#
_symmetry.space_group_name_H-M   'P 1'
#
loop_
_entity.id
_entity.type
_entity.pdbx_description
1 polymer ?
#
loop_
_entity_poly.entity_id
_entity_poly.type
_entity_poly.pdbx_seq_one_letter_code
_entity_poly.pdbx_strand_id
1 'polypeptide(L)'
;MNGLSASDPSHRDGLSIAVEPWGDGELSRRREALQRLSRLVDKMPLEQVAALLATRRNNFLGTERAAVIAPVADPVSSPATLNPHGELIETAARAAGLHTARVASETLRASHVGTVGLRIDLPGQPMFYHRQSFYFATAEGGLGQFLNGGITPVLGLKHQGKERVHSVGGPTPPGALFHRKQIGAALAYAATLQGEVCIKPNASANGHRVYPRLRTAEDIVEALIANAAVYEDIVVEESFGGEAWRFFYVKPDIIGIKVGRAASVIGDGENSLHQLIASENSARAARSGHAASKRLPGGIIRDMMLRRQNVGLDTVIPRGRRIFLSPCSNGSQGAESLALPDLLHPTYSAWMLEIFRAMPELHVGAADVLIQQPLQPDRSAFQVIEINIAPSLLAFHYPGTGPVQDVAGAIVAMLQRLASKGA
;
A
#
# COMPACT_ATOMS: atom_id res chain seq x y z
N MET A 1 -21.66 8.16 20.73
CA MET A 1 -20.91 6.94 20.42
C MET A 1 -21.91 5.91 19.92
N ASN A 2 -22.13 5.83 18.61
CA ASN A 2 -23.01 4.80 18.06
C ASN A 2 -22.19 3.52 17.97
N GLY A 3 -22.53 2.52 18.79
CA GLY A 3 -21.99 1.17 18.67
C GLY A 3 -22.37 0.62 17.31
N LEU A 4 -21.43 0.64 16.38
CA LEU A 4 -21.55 -0.02 15.09
C LEU A 4 -21.43 -1.52 15.35
N SER A 5 -22.53 -2.24 15.18
CA SER A 5 -22.53 -3.70 15.29
C SER A 5 -21.76 -4.28 14.12
N ALA A 6 -20.82 -5.19 14.38
CA ALA A 6 -20.17 -6.01 13.37
C ALA A 6 -21.16 -6.83 12.50
N SER A 7 -22.44 -6.88 12.91
CA SER A 7 -23.52 -7.56 12.20
C SER A 7 -24.19 -6.74 11.09
N ASP A 8 -23.85 -5.46 10.88
CA ASP A 8 -24.41 -4.71 9.75
C ASP A 8 -23.71 -5.13 8.44
N PRO A 9 -24.41 -5.84 7.53
CA PRO A 9 -23.83 -6.31 6.26
C PRO A 9 -23.38 -5.15 5.36
N SER A 10 -23.89 -3.93 5.56
CA SER A 10 -23.48 -2.74 4.79
C SER A 10 -21.99 -2.40 4.96
N HIS A 11 -21.39 -2.78 6.10
CA HIS A 11 -19.97 -2.55 6.34
C HIS A 11 -19.07 -3.39 5.42
N ARG A 12 -19.55 -4.54 4.94
CA ARG A 12 -18.81 -5.43 4.03
C ARG A 12 -18.91 -5.05 2.56
N ASP A 13 -19.84 -4.15 2.21
CA ASP A 13 -19.97 -3.70 0.84
C ASP A 13 -18.69 -2.97 0.37
N GLY A 14 -18.20 -3.37 -0.80
CA GLY A 14 -17.01 -2.81 -1.43
C GLY A 14 -15.66 -3.20 -0.81
N LEU A 15 -15.60 -4.09 0.18
CA LEU A 15 -14.33 -4.52 0.80
C LEU A 15 -13.50 -5.43 -0.10
N SER A 16 -14.17 -6.20 -0.95
CA SER A 16 -13.54 -7.05 -1.95
C SER A 16 -14.04 -6.69 -3.34
N ILE A 17 -13.14 -6.69 -4.31
CA ILE A 17 -13.50 -6.69 -5.72
C ILE A 17 -13.61 -8.15 -6.14
N ALA A 18 -14.76 -8.55 -6.66
CA ALA A 18 -14.99 -9.94 -7.07
C ALA A 18 -13.89 -10.45 -8.02
N VAL A 19 -13.48 -11.70 -7.83
CA VAL A 19 -12.64 -12.40 -8.79
C VAL A 19 -13.55 -12.91 -9.89
N GLU A 20 -13.36 -12.42 -11.10
CA GLU A 20 -14.11 -12.91 -12.25
C GLU A 20 -13.58 -14.30 -12.63
N PRO A 21 -14.42 -15.23 -13.10
CA PRO A 21 -13.91 -16.46 -13.69
C PRO A 21 -13.10 -16.15 -14.96
N TRP A 22 -12.20 -17.04 -15.32
CA TRP A 22 -11.54 -16.98 -16.63
C TRP A 22 -12.53 -17.41 -17.70
N GLY A 23 -12.56 -16.70 -18.83
CA GLY A 23 -13.31 -17.14 -20.00
C GLY A 23 -12.65 -18.34 -20.68
N ASP A 24 -13.41 -19.08 -21.50
CA ASP A 24 -12.92 -20.25 -22.21
C ASP A 24 -11.67 -19.94 -23.03
N GLY A 25 -10.58 -20.65 -22.73
CA GLY A 25 -9.28 -20.51 -23.38
C GLY A 25 -8.57 -19.17 -23.15
N GLU A 26 -9.09 -18.26 -22.31
CA GLU A 26 -8.51 -16.94 -22.07
C GLU A 26 -7.09 -17.04 -21.52
N LEU A 27 -6.89 -17.88 -20.50
CA LEU A 27 -5.58 -18.13 -19.90
C LEU A 27 -4.58 -18.70 -20.92
N SER A 28 -5.03 -19.64 -21.76
CA SER A 28 -4.21 -20.24 -22.81
C SER A 28 -3.79 -19.21 -23.86
N ARG A 29 -4.73 -18.36 -24.31
CA ARG A 29 -4.45 -17.26 -25.25
C ARG A 29 -3.45 -16.26 -24.67
N ARG A 30 -3.63 -15.88 -23.39
CA ARG A 30 -2.68 -15.01 -22.67
C ARG A 30 -1.28 -15.63 -22.65
N ARG A 31 -1.17 -16.90 -22.28
CA ARG A 31 0.11 -17.62 -22.19
C ARG A 31 0.81 -17.63 -23.54
N GLU A 32 0.11 -18.01 -24.61
CA GLU A 32 0.67 -18.06 -25.96
C GLU A 32 1.14 -16.67 -26.42
N ALA A 33 0.32 -15.63 -26.18
CA ALA A 33 0.66 -14.26 -26.52
C ALA A 33 1.93 -13.78 -25.79
N LEU A 34 2.01 -13.98 -24.48
CA LEU A 34 3.18 -13.60 -23.67
C LEU A 34 4.45 -14.36 -24.09
N GLN A 35 4.36 -15.66 -24.39
CA GLN A 35 5.48 -16.47 -24.89
C GLN A 35 5.95 -16.03 -26.28
N ARG A 36 5.02 -15.58 -27.14
CA ARG A 36 5.39 -15.03 -28.45
C ARG A 36 6.09 -13.68 -28.27
N LEU A 37 5.56 -12.83 -27.40
CA LEU A 37 6.10 -11.50 -27.14
C LEU A 37 7.49 -11.56 -26.48
N SER A 38 7.71 -12.49 -25.55
CA SER A 38 9.05 -12.68 -24.94
C SER A 38 10.12 -12.91 -26.00
N ARG A 39 9.87 -13.80 -26.97
CA ARG A 39 10.78 -14.08 -28.10
C ARG A 39 10.95 -12.91 -29.07
N LEU A 40 9.97 -12.00 -29.16
CA LEU A 40 10.03 -10.83 -30.03
C LEU A 40 10.84 -9.70 -29.40
N VAL A 41 10.71 -9.49 -28.09
CA VAL A 41 11.47 -8.46 -27.35
C VAL A 41 12.97 -8.74 -27.38
N ASP A 42 13.38 -10.01 -27.49
CA ASP A 42 14.79 -10.36 -27.69
C ASP A 42 15.36 -9.87 -29.03
N LYS A 43 14.49 -9.59 -30.01
CA LYS A 43 14.85 -9.17 -31.38
C LYS A 43 14.58 -7.70 -31.66
N MET A 44 13.83 -7.02 -30.81
CA MET A 44 13.32 -5.66 -31.06
C MET A 44 13.09 -4.88 -29.77
N PRO A 45 13.37 -3.56 -29.72
CA PRO A 45 13.10 -2.74 -28.55
C PRO A 45 11.64 -2.79 -28.12
N LEU A 46 11.40 -2.82 -26.81
CA LEU A 46 10.07 -2.97 -26.21
C LEU A 46 9.09 -1.85 -26.63
N GLU A 47 9.58 -0.64 -26.86
CA GLU A 47 8.76 0.49 -27.33
C GLU A 47 8.14 0.22 -28.71
N GLN A 48 8.87 -0.48 -29.59
CA GLN A 48 8.36 -0.87 -30.90
C GLN A 48 7.34 -2.01 -30.77
N VAL A 49 7.56 -2.95 -29.85
CA VAL A 49 6.58 -3.99 -29.51
C VAL A 49 5.30 -3.36 -28.97
N ALA A 50 5.42 -2.37 -28.08
CA ALA A 50 4.30 -1.61 -27.54
C ALA A 50 3.52 -0.89 -28.63
N ALA A 51 4.21 -0.21 -29.56
CA ALA A 51 3.59 0.50 -30.67
C ALA A 51 2.82 -0.44 -31.61
N LEU A 52 3.32 -1.67 -31.84
CA LEU A 52 2.62 -2.69 -32.63
C LEU A 52 1.36 -3.21 -31.93
N LEU A 53 1.37 -3.33 -30.60
CA LEU A 53 0.17 -3.68 -29.84
C LEU A 53 -0.83 -2.51 -29.79
N ALA A 54 -0.32 -1.28 -29.74
CA ALA A 54 -1.12 -0.07 -29.72
C ALA A 54 -1.81 0.20 -31.06
N THR A 55 -1.19 -0.07 -32.21
CA THR A 55 -1.79 0.14 -33.55
C THR A 55 -3.00 -0.77 -33.84
N ARG A 56 -3.25 -1.79 -33.01
CA ARG A 56 -4.49 -2.60 -33.04
C ARG A 56 -5.62 -2.04 -32.17
N ARG A 57 -5.42 -0.90 -31.50
CA ARG A 57 -6.41 -0.21 -30.65
C ARG A 57 -6.43 1.29 -30.96
N ASN A 58 -7.60 1.91 -30.89
CA ASN A 58 -7.71 3.37 -30.92
C ASN A 58 -6.92 3.97 -29.74
N ASN A 59 -5.80 4.62 -30.08
CA ASN A 59 -4.94 5.55 -29.34
C ASN A 59 -5.17 5.66 -27.82
N PHE A 60 -4.27 5.04 -27.03
CA PHE A 60 -4.22 5.14 -25.56
C PHE A 60 -3.00 5.92 -25.02
N LEU A 61 -2.00 6.25 -25.84
CA LEU A 61 -0.88 7.10 -25.39
C LEU A 61 -1.32 8.56 -25.32
N GLY A 62 -2.11 8.87 -24.30
CA GLY A 62 -2.09 10.21 -23.73
C GLY A 62 -0.66 10.53 -23.32
N THR A 63 -0.17 11.67 -23.78
CA THR A 63 1.15 12.18 -23.43
C THR A 63 1.22 12.51 -21.95
N GLU A 64 1.35 11.52 -21.07
CA GLU A 64 2.04 11.75 -19.80
C GLU A 64 3.52 11.86 -20.10
N ARG A 65 3.90 12.96 -20.75
CA ARG A 65 5.25 13.50 -20.65
C ARG A 65 5.53 13.63 -19.17
N ALA A 66 6.45 12.82 -18.67
CA ALA A 66 7.26 13.05 -17.49
C ALA A 66 6.63 14.04 -16.48
N ALA A 67 5.45 13.70 -15.96
CA ALA A 67 5.21 14.02 -14.57
C ALA A 67 6.11 13.04 -13.83
N VAL A 68 7.39 13.43 -13.68
CA VAL A 68 8.12 13.10 -12.47
C VAL A 68 7.21 13.64 -11.38
N ILE A 69 6.28 12.81 -10.92
CA ILE A 69 5.68 13.01 -9.62
C ILE A 69 6.90 12.83 -8.73
N ALA A 70 7.53 13.97 -8.41
CA ALA A 70 8.45 14.06 -7.30
C ALA A 70 7.82 13.22 -6.19
N PRO A 71 8.57 12.28 -5.58
CA PRO A 71 8.03 11.35 -4.59
C PRO A 71 7.04 12.13 -3.77
N VAL A 72 5.75 11.75 -3.79
CA VAL A 72 4.70 12.55 -3.13
C VAL A 72 5.23 12.82 -1.75
N ALA A 73 5.74 14.03 -1.56
CA ALA A 73 6.25 14.43 -0.29
C ALA A 73 5.02 14.27 0.58
N ASP A 74 5.18 13.62 1.74
CA ASP A 74 4.30 13.90 2.86
C ASP A 74 4.03 15.40 2.80
N PRO A 75 2.73 15.83 2.81
CA PRO A 75 2.35 17.21 2.52
C PRO A 75 3.39 18.09 3.14
N VAL A 76 4.19 18.76 2.29
CA VAL A 76 5.48 19.35 2.68
C VAL A 76 5.21 20.05 3.99
N SER A 77 5.67 19.45 5.08
CA SER A 77 5.52 20.06 6.38
C SER A 77 6.19 21.40 6.18
N SER A 78 5.44 22.49 6.35
CA SER A 78 6.05 23.82 6.32
C SER A 78 7.35 23.72 7.12
N PRO A 79 8.50 24.19 6.62
CA PRO A 79 9.84 23.83 7.13
C PRO A 79 10.07 23.99 8.64
N ALA A 80 9.09 24.50 9.39
CA ALA A 80 9.02 24.63 10.85
C ALA A 80 8.03 23.69 11.58
N THR A 81 7.35 22.75 10.92
CA THR A 81 6.30 21.91 11.51
C THR A 81 6.62 20.42 11.42
N LEU A 82 6.22 19.64 12.43
CA LEU A 82 6.30 18.19 12.36
C LEU A 82 5.31 17.67 11.31
N ASN A 83 5.63 16.53 10.70
CA ASN A 83 4.62 15.82 9.92
C ASN A 83 3.50 15.32 10.85
N PRO A 84 2.29 15.06 10.32
CA PRO A 84 1.14 14.60 11.11
C PRO A 84 1.39 13.39 12.02
N HIS A 85 2.29 12.51 11.61
CA HIS A 85 2.65 11.33 12.39
C HIS A 85 3.52 11.71 13.60
N GLY A 86 4.46 12.64 13.40
CA GLY A 86 5.29 13.17 14.46
C GLY A 86 4.46 13.92 15.49
N GLU A 87 3.40 14.62 15.07
CA GLU A 87 2.46 15.27 15.98
C GLU A 87 1.68 14.27 16.85
N LEU A 88 1.24 13.15 16.28
CA LEU A 88 0.60 12.06 17.04
C LEU A 88 1.58 11.45 18.06
N ILE A 89 2.82 11.20 17.66
CA ILE A 89 3.86 10.67 18.56
C ILE A 89 4.22 11.68 19.65
N GLU A 90 4.36 12.97 19.33
CA GLU A 90 4.64 14.05 20.29
C GLU A 90 3.50 14.16 21.32
N THR A 91 2.26 14.12 20.86
CA THR A 91 1.07 14.15 21.74
C THR A 91 1.06 12.97 22.69
N ALA A 92 1.28 11.75 22.17
CA ALA A 92 1.36 10.54 22.98
C ALA A 92 2.53 10.56 23.99
N ALA A 93 3.70 11.07 23.57
CA ALA A 93 4.88 11.17 24.43
C ALA A 93 4.65 12.14 25.60
N ARG A 94 4.09 13.32 25.32
CA ARG A 94 3.73 14.31 26.35
C ARG A 94 2.66 13.79 27.30
N ALA A 95 1.65 13.09 26.77
CA ALA A 95 0.61 12.45 27.59
C ALA A 95 1.19 11.37 28.54
N ALA A 96 2.29 10.70 28.12
CA ALA A 96 3.04 9.76 28.95
C ALA A 96 4.07 10.42 29.88
N GLY A 97 4.09 11.76 29.98
CA GLY A 97 5.01 12.51 30.85
C GLY A 97 6.44 12.62 30.33
N LEU A 98 6.70 12.29 29.06
CA LEU A 98 8.03 12.42 28.46
C LEU A 98 8.28 13.84 27.96
N HIS A 99 9.50 14.32 28.14
CA HIS A 99 9.94 15.56 27.50
C HIS A 99 10.17 15.33 26.01
N THR A 100 9.74 16.31 25.20
CA THR A 100 9.85 16.27 23.74
C THR A 100 10.38 17.60 23.22
N ALA A 101 11.23 17.55 22.19
CA ALA A 101 11.68 18.75 21.49
C ALA A 101 11.57 18.58 19.98
N ARG A 102 11.15 19.64 19.28
CA ARG A 102 11.19 19.71 17.81
C ARG A 102 12.59 20.14 17.39
N VAL A 103 13.22 19.38 16.51
CA VAL A 103 14.63 19.55 16.13
C VAL A 103 14.73 19.73 14.62
N ALA A 104 15.46 20.75 14.18
CA ALA A 104 15.69 20.97 12.75
C ALA A 104 16.47 19.79 12.15
N SER A 105 16.04 19.27 11.00
CA SER A 105 16.60 18.03 10.49
C SER A 105 18.07 18.15 10.07
N GLU A 106 18.55 19.34 9.74
CA GLU A 106 19.95 19.61 9.42
C GLU A 106 20.88 19.40 10.62
N THR A 107 20.38 19.56 11.86
CA THR A 107 21.15 19.25 13.08
C THR A 107 21.17 17.76 13.38
N LEU A 108 20.21 17.01 12.81
CA LEU A 108 20.12 15.55 12.94
C LEU A 108 20.97 14.84 11.86
N ARG A 109 20.97 15.39 10.65
CA ARG A 109 21.81 14.97 9.51
C ARG A 109 21.86 16.11 8.48
N ALA A 110 23.05 16.60 8.16
CA ALA A 110 23.24 17.76 7.27
C ALA A 110 22.58 17.64 5.88
N SER A 111 22.42 16.41 5.36
CA SER A 111 21.75 16.16 4.07
C SER A 111 20.22 16.25 4.11
N HIS A 112 19.63 16.42 5.29
CA HIS A 112 18.19 16.56 5.49
C HIS A 112 17.88 18.03 5.80
N VAL A 113 17.83 18.89 4.79
CA VAL A 113 17.54 20.33 5.00
C VAL A 113 16.03 20.59 4.93
N GLY A 114 15.52 21.45 5.80
CA GLY A 114 14.17 22.02 5.70
C GLY A 114 13.05 21.11 6.17
N THR A 115 13.33 20.14 7.04
CA THR A 115 12.30 19.34 7.73
C THR A 115 12.50 19.39 9.24
N VAL A 116 11.50 18.95 10.01
CA VAL A 116 11.59 18.89 11.47
C VAL A 116 11.50 17.43 11.92
N GLY A 117 12.43 17.04 12.78
CA GLY A 117 12.38 15.80 13.55
C GLY A 117 11.84 16.04 14.95
N LEU A 118 11.40 14.97 15.60
CA LEU A 118 10.97 14.98 16.99
C LEU A 118 12.01 14.24 17.83
N ARG A 119 12.54 14.91 18.85
CA ARG A 119 13.31 14.29 19.93
C ARG A 119 12.36 13.89 21.06
N ILE A 120 12.54 12.69 21.59
CA ILE A 120 11.83 12.15 22.74
C ILE A 120 12.89 11.76 23.77
N ASP A 121 12.86 12.39 24.94
CA ASP A 121 13.81 12.08 26.01
C ASP A 121 13.28 10.88 26.80
N LEU A 122 13.87 9.71 26.56
CA LEU A 122 13.66 8.49 27.33
C LEU A 122 14.76 8.36 28.40
N PRO A 123 14.50 7.64 29.51
CA PRO A 123 15.54 7.27 30.45
C PRO A 123 16.70 6.54 29.75
N GLY A 124 17.94 6.90 30.06
CA GLY A 124 19.15 6.29 29.49
C GLY A 124 19.59 6.88 28.14
N GLN A 125 18.71 6.92 27.13
CA GLN A 125 19.07 7.43 25.80
C GLN A 125 17.88 8.08 25.09
N PRO A 126 18.04 9.31 24.55
CA PRO A 126 16.99 9.93 23.75
C PRO A 126 16.79 9.21 22.42
N MET A 127 15.59 9.34 21.87
CA MET A 127 15.24 8.83 20.55
C MET A 127 14.78 9.96 19.64
N PHE A 128 15.00 9.77 18.35
CA PHE A 128 14.51 10.67 17.31
C PHE A 128 13.45 9.98 16.46
N TYR A 129 12.41 10.73 16.12
CA TYR A 129 11.44 10.37 15.09
C TYR A 129 11.58 11.35 13.93
N HIS A 130 11.97 10.84 12.77
CA HIS A 130 12.19 11.64 11.56
C HIS A 130 11.79 10.84 10.33
N ARG A 131 11.07 11.46 9.38
CA ARG A 131 10.59 10.81 8.14
C ARG A 131 9.94 9.44 8.38
N GLN A 132 9.03 9.40 9.37
CA GLN A 132 8.28 8.21 9.78
C GLN A 132 9.10 7.03 10.33
N SER A 133 10.37 7.27 10.67
CA SER A 133 11.26 6.27 11.25
C SER A 133 11.75 6.70 12.62
N PHE A 134 11.94 5.72 13.50
CA PHE A 134 12.57 5.92 14.80
C PHE A 134 14.05 5.60 14.74
N TYR A 135 14.85 6.42 15.40
CA TYR A 135 16.30 6.30 15.49
C TYR A 135 16.75 6.43 16.94
N PHE A 136 17.76 5.64 17.31
CA PHE A 136 18.53 5.91 18.53
C PHE A 136 19.38 7.16 18.32
N ALA A 137 19.53 8.00 19.35
CA ALA A 137 20.42 9.15 19.27
C ALA A 137 21.90 8.72 19.32
N THR A 138 22.78 9.34 18.53
CA THR A 138 24.23 9.17 18.71
C THR A 138 24.73 9.94 19.94
N ALA A 139 25.97 9.69 20.36
CA ALA A 139 26.60 10.43 21.47
C ALA A 139 26.67 11.95 21.18
N GLU A 140 26.79 12.32 19.91
CA GLU A 140 26.83 13.70 19.41
C GLU A 140 25.43 14.30 19.20
N GLY A 141 24.36 13.54 19.50
CA GLY A 141 22.98 14.01 19.38
C GLY A 141 22.39 13.95 17.96
N GLY A 142 23.00 13.20 17.04
CA GLY A 142 22.50 12.97 15.68
C GLY A 142 21.65 11.69 15.53
N LEU A 143 21.23 11.39 14.30
CA LEU A 143 20.53 10.13 14.00
C LEU A 143 21.51 8.95 13.98
N GLY A 144 21.30 7.99 14.89
CA GLY A 144 22.01 6.73 14.92
C GLY A 144 21.30 5.63 14.12
N GLN A 145 21.31 4.41 14.66
CA GLN A 145 20.68 3.25 14.03
C GLN A 145 19.15 3.34 14.09
N PHE A 146 18.49 2.75 13.09
CA PHE A 146 17.04 2.56 13.10
C PHE A 146 16.61 1.69 14.29
N LEU A 147 15.46 2.01 14.87
CA LEU A 147 14.82 1.17 15.90
C LEU A 147 14.58 -0.27 15.40
N ASN A 148 14.19 -0.42 14.13
CA ASN A 148 13.99 -1.74 13.51
C ASN A 148 15.30 -2.42 13.09
N GLY A 149 16.47 -1.79 13.31
CA GLY A 149 17.76 -2.40 13.01
C GLY A 149 17.95 -2.80 11.54
N GLY A 150 18.64 -3.93 11.33
CA GLY A 150 19.08 -4.41 10.01
C GLY A 150 17.96 -4.91 9.09
N ILE A 151 16.75 -5.15 9.63
CA ILE A 151 15.60 -5.57 8.82
C ILE A 151 15.01 -4.41 7.99
N THR A 152 15.32 -3.16 8.36
CA THR A 152 14.84 -1.95 7.71
C THR A 152 15.11 -1.93 6.19
N PRO A 153 16.37 -2.06 5.70
CA PRO A 153 16.64 -2.10 4.26
C PRO A 153 16.01 -3.30 3.55
N VAL A 154 15.89 -4.45 4.22
CA VAL A 154 15.31 -5.68 3.64
C VAL A 154 13.81 -5.49 3.36
N LEU A 155 13.06 -4.99 4.35
CA LEU A 155 11.62 -4.74 4.21
C LEU A 155 11.30 -3.50 3.37
N GLY A 156 12.29 -2.62 3.14
CA GLY A 156 12.17 -1.48 2.23
C GLY A 156 12.06 -1.87 0.75
N LEU A 157 12.45 -3.09 0.38
CA LEU A 157 12.38 -3.62 -0.98
C LEU A 157 11.32 -4.72 -1.07
N LYS A 158 10.41 -4.62 -2.04
CA LYS A 158 9.22 -5.49 -2.11
C LYS A 158 9.57 -6.96 -2.27
N HIS A 159 10.55 -7.29 -3.10
CA HIS A 159 10.95 -8.69 -3.31
C HIS A 159 11.66 -9.26 -2.09
N GLN A 160 12.67 -8.56 -1.56
CA GLN A 160 13.44 -9.02 -0.40
C GLN A 160 12.59 -9.10 0.87
N GLY A 161 11.71 -8.14 1.09
CA GLY A 161 10.81 -8.16 2.23
C GLY A 161 9.85 -9.35 2.19
N LYS A 162 9.40 -9.72 0.99
CA LYS A 162 8.59 -10.91 0.75
C LYS A 162 9.37 -12.20 0.96
N GLU A 163 10.61 -12.30 0.47
CA GLU A 163 11.49 -13.42 0.78
C GLU A 163 11.71 -13.57 2.28
N ARG A 164 11.84 -12.44 3.01
CA ARG A 164 11.97 -12.45 4.47
C ARG A 164 10.69 -12.94 5.17
N VAL A 165 9.50 -12.58 4.67
CA VAL A 165 8.24 -13.13 5.20
C VAL A 165 8.15 -14.64 4.93
N HIS A 166 8.50 -15.07 3.72
CA HIS A 166 8.51 -16.48 3.36
C HIS A 166 9.51 -17.28 4.21
N SER A 167 10.71 -16.75 4.46
CA SER A 167 11.74 -17.43 5.26
C SER A 167 11.35 -17.64 6.72
N VAL A 168 10.34 -16.92 7.23
CA VAL A 168 9.78 -17.09 8.58
C VAL A 168 8.45 -17.84 8.58
N GLY A 169 8.06 -18.47 7.47
CA GLY A 169 6.85 -19.30 7.36
C GLY A 169 5.56 -18.51 7.07
N GLY A 170 5.67 -17.24 6.67
CA GLY A 170 4.55 -16.44 6.21
C GLY A 170 4.21 -16.71 4.73
N PRO A 171 2.94 -16.92 4.37
CA PRO A 171 2.54 -17.08 2.97
C PRO A 171 2.64 -15.76 2.23
N THR A 172 3.20 -15.82 1.02
CA THR A 172 3.27 -14.69 0.09
C THR A 172 2.95 -15.20 -1.32
N PRO A 173 2.39 -14.36 -2.21
CA PRO A 173 2.08 -14.80 -3.58
C PRO A 173 3.37 -15.26 -4.29
N PRO A 174 3.38 -16.21 -5.23
CA PRO A 174 4.60 -16.52 -5.98
C PRO A 174 5.02 -15.32 -6.85
N GLY A 175 6.32 -15.02 -6.94
CA GLY A 175 6.81 -13.93 -7.78
C GLY A 175 8.32 -13.90 -7.92
N ALA A 176 8.80 -13.14 -8.91
CA ALA A 176 10.21 -12.99 -9.23
C ALA A 176 10.58 -11.54 -9.55
N LEU A 177 11.85 -11.22 -9.35
CA LEU A 177 12.46 -9.91 -9.63
C LEU A 177 13.14 -9.94 -11.00
N PHE A 178 12.93 -8.88 -11.78
CA PHE A 178 13.55 -8.70 -13.09
C PHE A 178 14.12 -7.30 -13.20
N HIS A 179 15.34 -7.19 -13.72
CA HIS A 179 15.89 -5.91 -14.12
C HIS A 179 15.15 -5.40 -15.37
N ARG A 180 15.00 -4.09 -15.55
CA ARG A 180 14.28 -3.44 -16.67
C ARG A 180 14.78 -3.81 -18.07
N LYS A 181 15.99 -4.37 -18.16
CA LYS A 181 16.58 -4.90 -19.40
C LYS A 181 16.18 -6.36 -19.70
N GLN A 182 15.51 -7.04 -18.78
CA GLN A 182 15.16 -8.47 -18.86
C GLN A 182 13.66 -8.67 -19.13
N ILE A 183 13.05 -7.82 -19.96
CA ILE A 183 11.60 -7.82 -20.19
C ILE A 183 11.14 -9.12 -20.86
N GLY A 184 11.94 -9.69 -21.78
CA GLY A 184 11.65 -11.00 -22.35
C GLY A 184 11.50 -12.10 -21.28
N ALA A 185 12.41 -12.12 -20.30
CA ALA A 185 12.34 -13.04 -19.17
C ALA A 185 11.13 -12.77 -18.27
N ALA A 186 10.82 -11.50 -18.00
CA ALA A 186 9.64 -11.11 -17.22
C ALA A 186 8.33 -11.57 -17.89
N LEU A 187 8.21 -11.42 -19.21
CA LEU A 187 7.07 -11.89 -20.00
C LEU A 187 6.98 -13.42 -20.02
N ALA A 188 8.11 -14.10 -20.18
CA ALA A 188 8.16 -15.56 -20.14
C ALA A 188 7.72 -16.10 -18.77
N TYR A 189 8.16 -15.45 -17.68
CA TYR A 189 7.72 -15.77 -16.33
C TYR A 189 6.22 -15.48 -16.12
N ALA A 190 5.72 -14.32 -16.55
CA ALA A 190 4.30 -13.99 -16.46
C ALA A 190 3.41 -15.03 -17.18
N ALA A 191 3.91 -15.65 -18.25
CA ALA A 191 3.19 -16.70 -18.98
C ALA A 191 3.04 -18.03 -18.20
N THR A 192 3.88 -18.27 -17.18
CA THR A 192 3.81 -19.48 -16.35
C THR A 192 2.78 -19.37 -15.22
N LEU A 193 2.42 -18.16 -14.83
CA LEU A 193 1.43 -17.89 -13.79
C LEU A 193 0.04 -18.36 -14.22
N GLN A 194 -0.74 -18.92 -13.29
CA GLN A 194 -2.08 -19.47 -13.57
C GLN A 194 -3.19 -18.46 -13.26
N GLY A 195 -2.99 -17.59 -12.26
CA GLY A 195 -3.89 -16.51 -11.90
C GLY A 195 -3.63 -15.20 -12.64
N GLU A 196 -4.29 -14.15 -12.17
CA GLU A 196 -4.03 -12.78 -12.60
C GLU A 196 -2.60 -12.37 -12.20
N VAL A 197 -2.01 -11.41 -12.89
CA VAL A 197 -0.63 -10.98 -12.67
C VAL A 197 -0.60 -9.63 -11.97
N CYS A 198 0.33 -9.43 -11.03
CA CYS A 198 0.66 -8.13 -10.47
C CYS A 198 2.06 -7.72 -10.94
N ILE A 199 2.15 -6.51 -11.48
CA ILE A 199 3.42 -5.89 -11.88
C ILE A 199 3.61 -4.63 -11.05
N LYS A 200 4.74 -4.57 -10.35
CA LYS A 200 5.06 -3.46 -9.44
C LYS A 200 6.57 -3.19 -9.43
N PRO A 201 7.00 -1.96 -9.16
CA PRO A 201 8.42 -1.68 -9.00
C PRO A 201 8.91 -2.25 -7.65
N ASN A 202 10.18 -2.64 -7.58
CA ASN A 202 10.75 -3.22 -6.36
C ASN A 202 10.91 -2.19 -5.23
N ALA A 203 11.23 -0.94 -5.59
CA ALA A 203 11.49 0.15 -4.67
C ALA A 203 10.48 1.31 -4.84
N SER A 204 9.21 1.07 -4.51
CA SER A 204 8.20 2.14 -4.43
C SER A 204 7.34 2.06 -3.18
N ALA A 205 6.74 3.21 -2.85
CA ALA A 205 5.81 3.38 -1.76
C ALA A 205 4.41 3.78 -2.28
N ASN A 206 3.42 3.73 -1.39
CA ASN A 206 2.08 4.31 -1.60
C ASN A 206 1.30 3.75 -2.80
N GLY A 207 1.62 2.52 -3.24
CA GLY A 207 0.99 1.90 -4.40
C GLY A 207 1.36 2.54 -5.75
N HIS A 208 2.43 3.34 -5.81
CA HIS A 208 2.85 3.97 -7.05
C HIS A 208 3.28 2.93 -8.08
N ARG A 209 2.63 2.97 -9.26
CA ARG A 209 2.84 2.05 -10.41
C ARG A 209 2.71 0.57 -10.03
N VAL A 210 1.85 0.28 -9.06
CA VAL A 210 1.40 -1.08 -8.75
C VAL A 210 0.19 -1.38 -9.61
N TYR A 211 0.32 -2.37 -10.49
CA TYR A 211 -0.71 -2.82 -11.43
C TYR A 211 -1.10 -4.25 -11.09
N PRO A 212 -2.02 -4.47 -10.13
CA PRO A 212 -2.47 -5.80 -9.77
C PRO A 212 -3.57 -6.29 -10.72
N ARG A 213 -3.94 -7.56 -10.57
CA ARG A 213 -5.07 -8.19 -11.23
C ARG A 213 -5.00 -8.21 -12.77
N LEU A 214 -3.84 -8.11 -13.39
CA LEU A 214 -3.67 -8.07 -14.84
C LEU A 214 -4.04 -9.42 -15.49
N ARG A 215 -4.90 -9.38 -16.51
CA ARG A 215 -5.42 -10.57 -17.20
C ARG A 215 -4.92 -10.70 -18.63
N THR A 216 -4.87 -9.60 -19.37
CA THR A 216 -4.52 -9.64 -20.79
C THR A 216 -3.01 -9.51 -20.99
N ALA A 217 -2.50 -10.04 -22.11
CA ALA A 217 -1.08 -9.88 -22.44
C ALA A 217 -0.74 -8.40 -22.68
N GLU A 218 -1.68 -7.65 -23.23
CA GLU A 218 -1.58 -6.22 -23.49
C GLU A 218 -1.42 -5.42 -22.21
N ASP A 219 -2.29 -5.62 -21.21
CA ASP A 219 -2.18 -4.89 -19.94
C ASP A 219 -0.87 -5.24 -19.20
N ILE A 220 -0.42 -6.50 -19.30
CA ILE A 220 0.86 -6.97 -18.72
C ILE A 220 2.05 -6.26 -19.37
N VAL A 221 2.09 -6.19 -20.70
CA VAL A 221 3.17 -5.49 -21.43
C VAL A 221 3.16 -4.01 -21.09
N GLU A 222 1.99 -3.38 -21.05
CA GLU A 222 1.86 -1.97 -20.73
C GLU A 222 2.38 -1.65 -19.32
N ALA A 223 1.98 -2.45 -18.32
CA ALA A 223 2.46 -2.29 -16.94
C ALA A 223 3.97 -2.53 -16.80
N LEU A 224 4.54 -3.47 -17.56
CA LEU A 224 5.99 -3.70 -17.62
C LEU A 224 6.73 -2.48 -18.19
N ILE A 225 6.27 -1.95 -19.33
CA ILE A 225 6.87 -0.76 -19.96
C ILE A 225 6.79 0.45 -19.02
N ALA A 226 5.60 0.68 -18.46
CA ALA A 226 5.36 1.81 -17.57
C ALA A 226 6.25 1.76 -16.33
N ASN A 227 6.61 0.57 -15.83
CA ASN A 227 7.57 0.42 -14.75
C ASN A 227 9.02 0.53 -15.23
N ALA A 228 9.40 -0.13 -16.33
CA ALA A 228 10.76 -0.16 -16.88
C ALA A 228 11.28 1.21 -17.31
N ALA A 229 10.36 2.11 -17.68
CA ALA A 229 10.68 3.50 -18.01
C ALA A 229 11.21 4.31 -16.81
N VAL A 230 10.89 3.90 -15.58
CA VAL A 230 11.16 4.68 -14.35
C VAL A 230 12.05 3.92 -13.37
N TYR A 231 11.89 2.60 -13.27
CA TYR A 231 12.53 1.76 -12.25
C TYR A 231 13.49 0.76 -12.89
N GLU A 232 14.60 0.50 -12.20
CA GLU A 232 15.58 -0.50 -12.62
C GLU A 232 15.09 -1.92 -12.36
N ASP A 233 14.36 -2.14 -11.27
CA ASP A 233 13.92 -3.46 -10.84
C ASP A 233 12.39 -3.53 -10.73
N ILE A 234 11.83 -4.58 -11.32
CA ILE A 234 10.40 -4.82 -11.45
C ILE A 234 10.08 -6.20 -10.89
N VAL A 235 9.07 -6.26 -10.03
CA VAL A 235 8.52 -7.50 -9.51
C VAL A 235 7.34 -7.91 -10.40
N VAL A 236 7.37 -9.16 -10.85
CA VAL A 236 6.24 -9.83 -11.50
C VAL A 236 5.79 -10.96 -10.56
N GLU A 237 4.54 -10.93 -10.14
CA GLU A 237 4.00 -11.91 -9.19
C GLU A 237 2.57 -12.31 -9.56
N GLU A 238 2.11 -13.43 -9.00
CA GLU A 238 0.69 -13.75 -9.03
C GLU A 238 -0.08 -12.74 -8.18
N SER A 239 -1.15 -12.19 -8.76
CA SER A 239 -2.06 -11.31 -8.04
C SER A 239 -3.01 -12.16 -7.21
N PHE A 240 -3.09 -11.85 -5.93
CA PHE A 240 -4.05 -12.48 -5.04
C PHE A 240 -5.33 -11.64 -4.96
N GLY A 241 -6.49 -12.29 -4.96
CA GLY A 241 -7.78 -11.64 -4.69
C GLY A 241 -8.11 -11.69 -3.20
N GLY A 242 -8.92 -10.75 -2.71
CA GLY A 242 -9.38 -10.75 -1.33
C GLY A 242 -9.58 -9.34 -0.78
N GLU A 243 -10.03 -9.26 0.45
CA GLU A 243 -10.09 -8.02 1.20
C GLU A 243 -8.69 -7.60 1.64
N ALA A 244 -8.38 -6.31 1.53
CA ALA A 244 -7.10 -5.75 1.91
C ALA A 244 -7.09 -5.34 3.38
N TRP A 245 -6.51 -6.20 4.21
CA TRP A 245 -6.34 -6.02 5.64
C TRP A 245 -4.97 -5.45 5.97
N ARG A 246 -4.90 -4.57 6.97
CA ARG A 246 -3.65 -4.06 7.51
C ARG A 246 -3.57 -4.32 9.01
N PHE A 247 -2.49 -4.97 9.43
CA PHE A 247 -2.18 -5.26 10.83
C PHE A 247 -1.02 -4.37 11.28
N PHE A 248 -1.26 -3.49 12.24
CA PHE A 248 -0.26 -2.60 12.82
C PHE A 248 0.34 -3.23 14.07
N TYR A 249 1.64 -3.52 14.00
CA TYR A 249 2.40 -4.19 15.03
C TYR A 249 3.24 -3.19 15.81
N VAL A 250 3.16 -3.29 17.13
CA VAL A 250 4.07 -2.65 18.08
C VAL A 250 4.49 -3.73 19.06
N LYS A 251 5.77 -4.07 19.06
CA LYS A 251 6.30 -5.23 19.78
C LYS A 251 5.84 -5.25 21.25
N PRO A 252 5.27 -6.37 21.74
CA PRO A 252 5.21 -7.70 21.11
C PRO A 252 3.87 -8.04 20.43
N ASP A 253 2.97 -7.07 20.19
CA ASP A 253 1.57 -7.33 19.85
C ASP A 253 1.05 -6.52 18.64
N ILE A 254 -0.08 -6.95 18.08
CA ILE A 254 -0.82 -6.20 17.07
C ILE A 254 -1.76 -5.23 17.80
N ILE A 255 -1.57 -3.95 17.55
CA ILE A 255 -2.30 -2.86 18.22
C ILE A 255 -3.47 -2.37 17.37
N GLY A 256 -3.32 -2.44 16.05
CA GLY A 256 -4.30 -1.91 15.12
C GLY A 256 -4.63 -2.92 14.03
N ILE A 257 -5.91 -3.08 13.70
CA ILE A 257 -6.36 -3.83 12.54
C ILE A 257 -7.40 -2.99 11.79
N LYS A 258 -7.25 -2.95 10.48
CA LYS A 258 -8.20 -2.29 9.60
C LYS A 258 -8.35 -3.02 8.28
N VAL A 259 -9.47 -2.77 7.60
CA VAL A 259 -9.71 -3.19 6.22
C VAL A 259 -9.86 -1.97 5.33
N GLY A 260 -9.33 -2.05 4.12
CA GLY A 260 -9.43 -0.99 3.13
C GLY A 260 -10.58 -1.24 2.15
N ARG A 261 -11.48 -0.26 2.00
CA ARG A 261 -12.48 -0.26 0.93
C ARG A 261 -11.90 0.43 -0.30
N ALA A 262 -11.80 -0.30 -1.41
CA ALA A 262 -11.25 0.23 -2.64
C ALA A 262 -12.03 1.47 -3.13
N ALA A 263 -11.32 2.42 -3.74
CA ALA A 263 -11.91 3.63 -4.28
C ALA A 263 -13.04 3.28 -5.26
N SER A 264 -14.24 3.77 -4.99
CA SER A 264 -15.43 3.45 -5.77
C SER A 264 -16.48 4.55 -5.63
N VAL A 265 -17.43 4.56 -6.54
CA VAL A 265 -18.65 5.38 -6.48
C VAL A 265 -19.88 4.49 -6.62
N ILE A 266 -21.01 4.93 -6.08
CA ILE A 266 -22.28 4.21 -6.18
C ILE A 266 -23.19 5.02 -7.11
N GLY A 267 -23.79 4.36 -8.08
CA GLY A 267 -24.76 5.01 -8.97
C GLY A 267 -26.01 5.47 -8.23
N ASP A 268 -26.56 6.59 -8.66
CA ASP A 268 -27.85 7.13 -8.23
C ASP A 268 -28.95 6.95 -9.29
N GLY A 269 -28.60 6.46 -10.48
CA GLY A 269 -29.50 6.29 -11.62
C GLY A 269 -29.74 7.55 -12.45
N GLU A 270 -29.11 8.67 -12.10
CA GLU A 270 -29.36 9.99 -12.72
C GLU A 270 -28.07 10.61 -13.27
N ASN A 271 -26.99 10.53 -12.50
CA ASN A 271 -25.72 11.17 -12.83
C ASN A 271 -24.78 10.22 -13.59
N SER A 272 -23.98 10.79 -14.49
CA SER A 272 -22.89 10.09 -15.15
C SER A 272 -21.78 9.73 -14.16
N LEU A 273 -20.98 8.73 -14.50
CA LEU A 273 -19.83 8.33 -13.70
C LEU A 273 -18.88 9.51 -13.43
N HIS A 274 -18.65 10.37 -14.42
CA HIS A 274 -17.85 11.59 -14.26
C HIS A 274 -18.44 12.54 -13.20
N GLN A 275 -19.76 12.77 -13.23
CA GLN A 275 -20.46 13.62 -12.26
C GLN A 275 -20.40 13.02 -10.85
N LEU A 276 -20.60 11.72 -10.71
CA LEU A 276 -20.49 11.00 -9.43
C LEU A 276 -19.08 11.13 -8.84
N ILE A 277 -18.03 10.95 -9.66
CA ILE A 277 -16.63 11.13 -9.24
C ILE A 277 -16.36 12.57 -8.82
N ALA A 278 -16.88 13.56 -9.55
CA ALA A 278 -16.69 14.97 -9.22
C ALA A 278 -17.36 15.32 -7.89
N SER A 279 -18.60 14.87 -7.68
CA SER A 279 -19.36 15.06 -6.44
C SER A 279 -18.64 14.44 -5.23
N GLU A 280 -18.23 13.18 -5.34
CA GLU A 280 -17.51 12.48 -4.27
C GLU A 280 -16.16 13.14 -3.95
N ASN A 281 -15.43 13.63 -4.95
CA ASN A 281 -14.19 14.39 -4.73
C ASN A 281 -14.43 15.72 -4.00
N SER A 282 -15.51 16.44 -4.33
CA SER A 282 -15.90 17.66 -3.62
C SER A 282 -16.25 17.36 -2.16
N ALA A 283 -17.01 16.29 -1.91
CA ALA A 283 -17.34 15.85 -0.56
C ALA A 283 -16.09 15.45 0.25
N ARG A 284 -15.14 14.76 -0.37
CA ARG A 284 -13.83 14.42 0.25
C ARG A 284 -13.01 15.65 0.59
N ALA A 285 -12.97 16.64 -0.29
CA ALA A 285 -12.25 17.89 -0.08
C ALA A 285 -12.85 18.76 1.04
N ALA A 286 -14.16 18.64 1.28
CA ALA A 286 -14.83 19.34 2.37
C ALA A 286 -14.53 18.74 3.77
N ARG A 287 -14.00 17.51 3.86
CA ARG A 287 -13.56 16.91 5.12
C ARG A 287 -12.32 17.65 5.63
N SER A 288 -12.29 18.02 6.92
CA SER A 288 -11.20 18.79 7.51
C SER A 288 -10.09 17.91 8.10
N GLY A 289 -8.89 18.48 8.17
CA GLY A 289 -7.74 17.91 8.88
C GLY A 289 -7.30 16.53 8.38
N HIS A 290 -6.84 15.68 9.30
CA HIS A 290 -6.32 14.34 9.01
C HIS A 290 -7.41 13.31 8.62
N ALA A 291 -8.69 13.68 8.72
CA ALA A 291 -9.82 12.87 8.25
C ALA A 291 -10.10 13.05 6.74
N ALA A 292 -9.43 14.02 6.08
CA ALA A 292 -9.57 14.25 4.65
C ALA A 292 -9.08 13.03 3.85
N SER A 293 -10.00 12.36 3.16
CA SER A 293 -9.65 11.26 2.26
C SER A 293 -9.07 11.81 0.96
N LYS A 294 -8.09 11.12 0.39
CA LYS A 294 -7.50 11.54 -0.89
C LYS A 294 -8.53 11.45 -2.01
N ARG A 295 -8.29 12.26 -3.04
CA ARG A 295 -9.07 12.28 -4.28
C ARG A 295 -9.15 10.88 -4.89
N LEU A 296 -10.29 10.57 -5.49
CA LEU A 296 -10.46 9.36 -6.29
C LEU A 296 -9.47 9.34 -7.47
N PRO A 297 -8.97 8.15 -7.85
CA PRO A 297 -7.90 8.00 -8.82
C PRO A 297 -8.40 8.28 -10.25
N GLY A 298 -7.47 8.77 -11.08
CA GLY A 298 -7.65 8.95 -12.53
C GLY A 298 -6.63 8.15 -13.33
N GLY A 299 -6.54 8.44 -14.64
CA GLY A 299 -5.52 7.88 -15.53
C GLY A 299 -5.64 6.36 -15.73
N ILE A 300 -4.50 5.73 -16.03
CA ILE A 300 -4.41 4.34 -16.50
C ILE A 300 -5.12 3.36 -15.56
N ILE A 301 -4.94 3.50 -14.25
CA ILE A 301 -5.54 2.59 -13.25
C ILE A 301 -7.07 2.67 -13.30
N ARG A 302 -7.64 3.88 -13.30
CA ARG A 302 -9.09 4.08 -13.40
C ARG A 302 -9.59 3.51 -14.72
N ASP A 303 -8.96 3.88 -15.83
CA ASP A 303 -9.43 3.50 -17.16
C ASP A 303 -9.39 1.98 -17.36
N MET A 304 -8.37 1.29 -16.81
CA MET A 304 -8.33 -0.17 -16.74
C MET A 304 -9.53 -0.73 -15.98
N MET A 305 -9.86 -0.18 -14.81
CA MET A 305 -11.00 -0.64 -13.99
C MET A 305 -12.34 -0.40 -14.69
N LEU A 306 -12.51 0.72 -15.38
CA LEU A 306 -13.74 1.04 -16.11
C LEU A 306 -13.97 0.09 -17.28
N ARG A 307 -12.92 -0.24 -18.03
CA ARG A 307 -13.00 -1.22 -19.13
C ARG A 307 -13.47 -2.59 -18.64
N ARG A 308 -12.93 -3.06 -17.50
CA ARG A 308 -13.34 -4.35 -16.91
C ARG A 308 -14.81 -4.38 -16.51
N GLN A 309 -15.29 -3.26 -15.98
CA GLN A 309 -16.69 -3.13 -15.58
C GLN A 309 -17.62 -2.75 -16.74
N ASN A 310 -17.07 -2.64 -17.96
CA ASN A 310 -17.75 -2.25 -19.19
C ASN A 310 -18.56 -0.94 -19.03
N VAL A 311 -17.92 0.08 -18.46
CA VAL A 311 -18.50 1.41 -18.26
C VAL A 311 -17.57 2.50 -18.80
N GLY A 312 -18.14 3.61 -19.24
CA GLY A 312 -17.42 4.83 -19.61
C GLY A 312 -17.68 5.96 -18.61
N LEU A 313 -16.94 7.05 -18.72
CA LEU A 313 -17.13 8.23 -17.86
C LEU A 313 -18.49 8.91 -18.06
N ASP A 314 -19.04 8.84 -19.27
CA ASP A 314 -20.35 9.42 -19.59
C ASP A 314 -21.52 8.47 -19.31
N THR A 315 -21.25 7.24 -18.84
CA THR A 315 -22.28 6.27 -18.51
C THR A 315 -23.03 6.70 -17.25
N VAL A 316 -24.37 6.79 -17.32
CA VAL A 316 -25.24 6.91 -16.14
C VAL A 316 -25.26 5.56 -15.42
N ILE A 317 -24.80 5.56 -14.16
CA ILE A 317 -24.66 4.32 -13.39
C ILE A 317 -26.01 4.01 -12.70
N PRO A 318 -26.58 2.81 -12.89
CA PRO A 318 -27.81 2.40 -12.22
C PRO A 318 -27.75 2.59 -10.70
N ARG A 319 -28.88 2.96 -10.11
CA ARG A 319 -28.98 3.18 -8.67
C ARG A 319 -28.49 1.95 -7.89
N GLY A 320 -27.60 2.17 -6.93
CA GLY A 320 -27.03 1.12 -6.07
C GLY A 320 -25.91 0.30 -6.71
N ARG A 321 -25.62 0.45 -8.01
CA ARG A 321 -24.48 -0.22 -8.64
C ARG A 321 -23.19 0.47 -8.24
N ARG A 322 -22.29 -0.25 -7.56
CA ARG A 322 -20.94 0.21 -7.24
C ARG A 322 -20.01 0.06 -8.44
N ILE A 323 -19.24 1.10 -8.72
CA ILE A 323 -18.18 1.12 -9.73
C ILE A 323 -16.84 1.36 -9.04
N PHE A 324 -15.92 0.41 -9.15
CA PHE A 324 -14.58 0.52 -8.61
C PHE A 324 -13.67 1.32 -9.55
N LEU A 325 -12.82 2.17 -8.98
CA LEU A 325 -11.90 3.07 -9.68
C LEU A 325 -10.43 2.69 -9.47
N SER A 326 -10.14 1.84 -8.48
CA SER A 326 -8.82 1.25 -8.27
C SER A 326 -8.96 -0.21 -7.88
N PRO A 327 -8.04 -1.08 -8.31
CA PRO A 327 -7.96 -2.46 -7.84
C PRO A 327 -7.30 -2.56 -6.45
N CYS A 328 -6.74 -1.48 -5.93
CA CYS A 328 -6.02 -1.43 -4.65
C CYS A 328 -6.83 -0.67 -3.59
N SER A 329 -6.72 -1.09 -2.33
CA SER A 329 -7.27 -0.35 -1.19
C SER A 329 -6.25 0.59 -0.54
N ASN A 330 -5.49 1.34 -1.35
CA ASN A 330 -4.50 2.30 -0.87
C ASN A 330 -5.13 3.68 -0.62
N GLY A 331 -4.93 4.23 0.58
CA GLY A 331 -5.48 5.55 0.95
C GLY A 331 -4.95 6.69 0.07
N SER A 332 -3.73 6.57 -0.45
CA SER A 332 -3.15 7.49 -1.46
C SER A 332 -3.93 7.51 -2.77
N GLN A 333 -4.64 6.43 -3.09
CA GLN A 333 -5.49 6.26 -4.27
C GLN A 333 -6.98 6.35 -3.93
N GLY A 334 -7.34 7.04 -2.85
CA GLY A 334 -8.73 7.32 -2.49
C GLY A 334 -9.47 6.17 -1.82
N ALA A 335 -8.79 5.09 -1.44
CA ALA A 335 -9.42 4.04 -0.64
C ALA A 335 -9.79 4.55 0.77
N GLU A 336 -10.88 4.02 1.31
CA GLU A 336 -11.32 4.32 2.67
C GLU A 336 -10.74 3.32 3.66
N SER A 337 -10.44 3.80 4.87
CA SER A 337 -9.89 2.99 5.95
C SER A 337 -10.97 2.69 6.99
N LEU A 338 -11.26 1.41 7.22
CA LEU A 338 -12.30 0.98 8.15
C LEU A 338 -11.64 0.21 9.31
N ALA A 339 -11.70 0.77 10.52
CA ALA A 339 -11.22 0.17 11.75
C ALA A 339 -12.26 -0.81 12.30
N LEU A 340 -12.47 -1.93 11.62
CA LEU A 340 -13.49 -2.93 11.98
C LEU A 340 -12.82 -4.30 12.20
N PRO A 341 -12.01 -4.46 13.27
CA PRO A 341 -11.30 -5.71 13.57
C PRO A 341 -12.25 -6.91 13.73
N ASP A 342 -13.48 -6.69 14.20
CA ASP A 342 -14.47 -7.74 14.45
C ASP A 342 -14.98 -8.41 13.16
N LEU A 343 -14.72 -7.82 11.98
CA LEU A 343 -15.03 -8.42 10.68
C LEU A 343 -13.97 -9.45 10.22
N LEU A 344 -13.00 -9.75 11.08
CA LEU A 344 -11.90 -10.69 10.86
C LEU A 344 -11.87 -11.76 11.96
N HIS A 345 -11.73 -13.02 11.54
CA HIS A 345 -11.55 -14.14 12.45
C HIS A 345 -10.21 -14.00 13.20
N PRO A 346 -10.17 -14.18 14.53
CA PRO A 346 -8.99 -13.92 15.35
C PRO A 346 -7.76 -14.78 14.98
N THR A 347 -7.97 -15.94 14.36
CA THR A 347 -6.88 -16.80 13.83
C THR A 347 -5.95 -16.08 12.86
N TYR A 348 -6.46 -15.16 12.03
CA TYR A 348 -5.62 -14.39 11.12
C TYR A 348 -4.66 -13.45 11.87
N SER A 349 -5.14 -12.83 12.95
CA SER A 349 -4.29 -12.02 13.84
C SER A 349 -3.23 -12.87 14.52
N ALA A 350 -3.56 -14.10 14.94
CA ALA A 350 -2.60 -15.02 15.53
C ALA A 350 -1.49 -15.41 14.54
N TRP A 351 -1.83 -15.80 13.31
CA TRP A 351 -0.83 -16.10 12.28
C TRP A 351 0.04 -14.90 11.92
N MET A 352 -0.54 -13.71 11.79
CA MET A 352 0.23 -12.51 11.51
C MET A 352 1.16 -12.16 12.68
N LEU A 353 0.72 -12.36 13.93
CA LEU A 353 1.54 -12.14 15.12
C LEU A 353 2.72 -13.11 15.19
N GLU A 354 2.54 -14.39 14.82
CA GLU A 354 3.63 -15.36 14.69
C GLU A 354 4.69 -14.89 13.69
N ILE A 355 4.26 -14.42 12.50
CA ILE A 355 5.15 -13.89 11.46
C ILE A 355 5.94 -12.69 11.97
N PHE A 356 5.29 -11.74 12.64
CA PHE A 356 5.97 -10.58 13.23
C PHE A 356 6.98 -10.99 14.31
N ARG A 357 6.62 -11.92 15.20
CA ARG A 357 7.49 -12.38 16.28
C ARG A 357 8.70 -13.16 15.79
N ALA A 358 8.60 -13.82 14.63
CA ALA A 358 9.72 -14.46 13.96
C ALA A 358 10.71 -13.46 13.32
N MET A 359 10.41 -12.15 13.37
CA MET A 359 11.30 -11.05 12.99
C MET A 359 11.71 -10.24 14.23
N PRO A 360 12.65 -10.74 15.06
CA PRO A 360 12.91 -10.18 16.40
C PRO A 360 13.40 -8.72 16.39
N GLU A 361 14.00 -8.25 15.30
CA GLU A 361 14.46 -6.87 15.11
C GLU A 361 13.31 -5.89 14.84
N LEU A 362 12.15 -6.38 14.37
CA LEU A 362 11.00 -5.55 14.08
C LEU A 362 10.33 -5.10 15.39
N HIS A 363 10.35 -3.80 15.64
CA HIS A 363 9.70 -3.18 16.80
C HIS A 363 8.38 -2.54 16.42
N VAL A 364 8.35 -1.82 15.28
CA VAL A 364 7.16 -1.15 14.76
C VAL A 364 7.04 -1.45 13.28
N GLY A 365 5.87 -1.88 12.83
CA GLY A 365 5.60 -2.08 11.41
C GLY A 365 4.12 -2.31 11.14
N ALA A 366 3.73 -2.34 9.87
CA ALA A 366 2.38 -2.78 9.50
C ALA A 366 2.40 -3.70 8.29
N ALA A 367 1.73 -4.84 8.38
CA ALA A 367 1.62 -5.79 7.30
C ALA A 367 0.36 -5.53 6.47
N ASP A 368 0.51 -5.48 5.15
CA ASP A 368 -0.60 -5.53 4.21
C ASP A 368 -0.84 -6.98 3.81
N VAL A 369 -2.08 -7.41 3.96
CA VAL A 369 -2.49 -8.80 3.79
C VAL A 369 -3.77 -8.85 2.96
N LEU A 370 -3.81 -9.75 1.98
CA LEU A 370 -5.04 -10.06 1.25
C LEU A 370 -5.68 -11.33 1.81
N ILE A 371 -6.97 -11.24 2.13
CA ILE A 371 -7.75 -12.32 2.76
C ILE A 371 -9.05 -12.57 2.01
N GLN A 372 -9.26 -13.77 1.47
CA GLN A 372 -10.47 -14.08 0.67
C GLN A 372 -11.71 -14.38 1.53
N GLN A 373 -11.51 -15.03 2.68
CA GLN A 373 -12.59 -15.47 3.57
C GLN A 373 -12.31 -15.02 5.01
N PRO A 374 -12.41 -13.73 5.32
CA PRO A 374 -11.95 -13.19 6.59
C PRO A 374 -12.68 -13.75 7.82
N LEU A 375 -13.85 -14.39 7.67
CA LEU A 375 -14.57 -15.06 8.76
C LEU A 375 -14.33 -16.57 8.85
N GLN A 376 -13.71 -17.18 7.84
CA GLN A 376 -13.45 -18.62 7.77
C GLN A 376 -11.94 -18.82 7.57
N PRO A 377 -11.19 -19.04 8.65
CA PRO A 377 -9.73 -19.02 8.60
C PRO A 377 -9.19 -20.15 7.72
N ASP A 378 -8.55 -19.75 6.62
CA ASP A 378 -7.78 -20.60 5.72
C ASP A 378 -6.43 -19.93 5.46
N ARG A 379 -5.35 -20.68 5.72
CA ARG A 379 -3.98 -20.19 5.58
C ARG A 379 -3.58 -20.03 4.11
N SER A 380 -4.20 -20.78 3.19
CA SER A 380 -4.01 -20.60 1.75
C SER A 380 -4.70 -19.33 1.24
N ALA A 381 -5.79 -18.93 1.90
CA ALA A 381 -6.59 -17.74 1.64
C ALA A 381 -6.02 -16.44 2.27
N PHE A 382 -4.82 -16.50 2.85
CA PHE A 382 -4.14 -15.41 3.57
C PHE A 382 -2.77 -15.19 2.95
N GLN A 383 -2.53 -14.01 2.38
CA GLN A 383 -1.28 -13.69 1.69
C GLN A 383 -0.71 -12.37 2.18
N VAL A 384 0.49 -12.39 2.74
CA VAL A 384 1.21 -11.18 3.13
C VAL A 384 1.83 -10.57 1.89
N ILE A 385 1.44 -9.33 1.58
CA ILE A 385 1.84 -8.59 0.38
C ILE A 385 3.11 -7.79 0.63
N GLU A 386 3.17 -7.11 1.77
CA GLU A 386 4.34 -6.36 2.23
C GLU A 386 4.28 -6.12 3.75
N ILE A 387 5.44 -5.91 4.37
CA ILE A 387 5.54 -5.37 5.73
C ILE A 387 6.19 -3.99 5.64
N ASN A 388 5.43 -2.96 6.00
CA ASN A 388 5.86 -1.57 6.03
C ASN A 388 6.56 -1.26 7.35
N ILE A 389 7.81 -0.79 7.28
CA ILE A 389 8.65 -0.41 8.44
C ILE A 389 8.43 1.03 8.92
N ALA A 390 7.84 1.87 8.08
CA ALA A 390 7.45 3.25 8.38
C ALA A 390 5.96 3.43 8.11
N PRO A 391 5.08 2.67 8.80
CA PRO A 391 3.66 2.66 8.49
C PRO A 391 3.01 3.99 8.85
N SER A 392 1.99 4.38 8.08
CA SER A 392 1.15 5.53 8.42
C SER A 392 0.29 5.26 9.66
N LEU A 393 0.41 6.13 10.67
CA LEU A 393 -0.41 6.11 11.89
C LEU A 393 -1.83 6.69 11.68
N LEU A 394 -1.99 7.58 10.70
CA LEU A 394 -3.19 8.42 10.56
C LEU A 394 -4.46 7.58 10.37
N ALA A 395 -4.37 6.51 9.60
CA ALA A 395 -5.53 5.68 9.28
C ALA A 395 -6.05 4.86 10.49
N PHE A 396 -5.27 4.77 11.56
CA PHE A 396 -5.65 4.13 12.84
C PHE A 396 -6.16 5.16 13.85
N HIS A 397 -5.64 6.40 13.80
CA HIS A 397 -6.09 7.52 14.65
C HIS A 397 -7.31 8.25 14.10
N TYR A 398 -7.49 8.24 12.79
CA TYR A 398 -8.57 8.91 12.06
C TYR A 398 -9.16 7.95 11.01
N PRO A 399 -9.73 6.81 11.43
CA PRO A 399 -10.37 5.90 10.49
C PRO A 399 -11.63 6.56 9.89
N GLY A 400 -11.97 6.20 8.66
CA GLY A 400 -13.21 6.66 8.03
C GLY A 400 -14.45 6.05 8.69
N THR A 401 -14.32 4.86 9.29
CA THR A 401 -15.38 4.20 10.06
C THR A 401 -14.73 3.31 11.12
N GLY A 402 -15.39 3.17 12.28
CA GLY A 402 -14.91 2.37 13.41
C GLY A 402 -14.14 3.21 14.45
N PRO A 403 -13.77 2.61 15.58
CA PRO A 403 -13.09 3.31 16.67
C PRO A 403 -11.64 3.67 16.33
N VAL A 404 -11.15 4.70 17.01
CA VAL A 404 -9.72 5.04 17.06
C VAL A 404 -8.94 3.89 17.68
N GLN A 405 -7.80 3.56 17.07
CA GLN A 405 -6.85 2.57 17.56
C GLN A 405 -5.53 3.29 17.88
N ASP A 406 -5.24 3.49 19.17
CA ASP A 406 -4.11 4.31 19.64
C ASP A 406 -2.75 3.61 19.46
N VAL A 407 -2.31 3.54 18.21
CA VAL A 407 -0.99 3.02 17.85
C VAL A 407 0.14 3.95 18.30
N ALA A 408 -0.12 5.23 18.56
CA ALA A 408 0.91 6.19 18.93
C ALA A 408 1.29 6.03 20.41
N GLY A 409 0.29 5.95 21.29
CA GLY A 409 0.47 5.62 22.70
C GLY A 409 1.13 4.26 22.88
N ALA A 410 0.73 3.25 22.11
CA ALA A 410 1.37 1.94 22.17
C ALA A 410 2.86 1.97 21.80
N ILE A 411 3.24 2.73 20.76
CA ILE A 411 4.65 2.96 20.40
C ILE A 411 5.40 3.60 21.56
N VAL A 412 4.89 4.70 22.12
CA VAL A 412 5.52 5.40 23.24
C VAL A 412 5.70 4.48 24.45
N ALA A 413 4.67 3.71 24.81
CA ALA A 413 4.75 2.76 25.91
C ALA A 413 5.81 1.66 25.64
N MET A 414 5.94 1.19 24.39
CA MET A 414 7.00 0.26 24.01
C MET A 414 8.39 0.90 24.12
N LEU A 415 8.55 2.15 23.69
CA LEU A 415 9.81 2.89 23.81
C LEU A 415 10.24 3.02 25.28
N GLN A 416 9.31 3.36 26.19
CA GLN A 416 9.57 3.40 27.64
C GLN A 416 10.03 2.04 28.17
N ARG A 417 9.37 0.94 27.78
CA ARG A 417 9.78 -0.42 28.18
C ARG A 417 11.16 -0.79 27.67
N LEU A 418 11.53 -0.38 26.45
CA LEU A 418 12.86 -0.63 25.90
C LEU A 418 13.94 0.13 26.69
N ALA A 419 13.68 1.41 27.00
CA ALA A 419 14.56 2.23 27.82
C ALA A 419 14.81 1.62 29.22
N SER A 420 13.77 1.11 29.88
CA SER A 420 13.91 0.48 31.20
C SER A 420 14.67 -0.85 31.21
N LYS A 421 14.82 -1.53 30.06
CA LYS A 421 15.56 -2.80 29.95
C LYS A 421 17.03 -2.62 29.61
N GLY A 422 17.40 -1.45 29.08
CA GLY A 422 18.79 -1.09 28.77
C GLY A 422 19.49 -0.27 29.86
N ALA A 423 18.77 0.06 30.95
CA ALA A 423 19.27 0.82 32.10
C ALA A 423 19.81 -0.09 33.21
#